data_AF-A0A7C2Q7S8-F1
#
_entry.id   AF-A0A7C2Q7S8-F1
#
_cell.length_a   1.000
_cell.length_b   1.000
_cell.length_c   1.000
_cell.angle_alpha   90.00
_cell.angle_beta   90.00
_cell.angle_gamma   90.00
#
_symmetry.space_group_name_H-M   'P 1'
#
loop_
_entity.id
_entity.type
_entity.pdbx_description
1 polymer ?
#
loop_
_entity_poly.entity_id
_entity_poly.type
_entity_poly.pdbx_seq_one_letter_code
_entity_poly.pdbx_strand_id
1 'polypeptide(L)'
;MWREKVICPHCGRETPKAQFCKFCGKPLIEEKFEEEVVSEIEAQAEKVKQEAPEEIEKKPHEISEERKIVEQLANYLNWRHKLLELFLGGEASAEVFLDLYKEYQGKIRSINSRRLELINSLEQKLNELTTRLEQLRVRHEIGEISDKQYITEKLAIDREISKIRPRIDVLRNFLDVKLSDIPA
;
A
#
# COMPACT_ATOMS: atom_id res chain seq x y z
N MET A 1 48.64 7.02 13.10
CA MET A 1 47.60 6.21 13.79
C MET A 1 46.91 5.33 12.76
N TRP A 2 47.26 4.05 12.71
CA TRP A 2 46.83 3.13 11.66
C TRP A 2 45.48 2.54 12.06
N ARG A 3 44.47 2.66 11.18
CA ARG A 3 43.11 2.12 11.42
C ARG A 3 43.10 0.66 10.95
N GLU A 4 42.98 -0.28 11.89
CA GLU A 4 42.83 -1.71 11.58
C GLU A 4 41.61 -1.93 10.65
N LYS A 5 41.81 -2.71 9.58
CA LYS A 5 40.77 -3.08 8.61
C LYS A 5 40.35 -4.52 8.84
N VAL A 6 39.06 -4.79 8.77
CA VAL A 6 38.43 -6.11 8.92
C VAL A 6 37.52 -6.39 7.73
N ILE A 7 37.49 -7.64 7.28
CA ILE A 7 36.61 -8.07 6.19
C ILE A 7 35.24 -8.33 6.77
N CYS A 8 34.21 -7.66 6.24
CA CYS A 8 32.85 -7.86 6.71
C CYS A 8 32.36 -9.27 6.31
N PRO A 9 31.92 -10.12 7.26
CA PRO A 9 31.47 -11.48 6.97
C PRO A 9 30.19 -11.52 6.13
N HIS A 10 29.45 -10.41 6.05
CA HIS A 10 28.19 -10.36 5.31
C HIS A 10 28.29 -9.82 3.89
N CYS A 11 29.28 -8.99 3.57
CA CYS A 11 29.42 -8.42 2.22
C CYS A 11 30.79 -8.66 1.59
N GLY A 12 31.73 -9.26 2.34
CA GLY A 12 33.07 -9.62 1.86
C GLY A 12 34.00 -8.43 1.57
N ARG A 13 33.58 -7.19 1.87
CA ARG A 13 34.37 -5.98 1.61
C ARG A 13 35.20 -5.59 2.83
N GLU A 14 36.41 -5.08 2.58
CA GLU A 14 37.28 -4.53 3.61
C GLU A 14 36.70 -3.24 4.19
N THR A 15 36.48 -3.24 5.50
CA THR A 15 35.91 -2.10 6.23
C THR A 15 36.77 -1.75 7.44
N PRO A 16 36.81 -0.49 7.89
CA PRO A 16 37.48 -0.16 9.14
C PRO A 16 36.76 -0.85 10.31
N LYS A 17 37.52 -1.34 11.29
CA LYS A 17 36.98 -1.98 12.50
C LYS A 17 36.04 -1.01 13.22
N ALA A 18 34.75 -1.32 13.18
CA ALA A 18 33.66 -0.54 13.75
C ALA A 18 32.53 -1.51 14.16
N GLN A 19 31.54 -1.05 14.92
CA GLN A 19 30.41 -1.89 15.33
C GLN A 19 29.57 -2.37 14.14
N PHE A 20 29.50 -1.57 13.06
CA PHE A 20 28.73 -1.88 11.84
C PHE A 20 29.55 -1.63 10.58
N CYS A 21 29.31 -2.42 9.55
CA CYS A 21 29.94 -2.30 8.24
C CYS A 21 29.46 -1.03 7.52
N LYS A 22 30.40 -0.15 7.12
CA LYS A 22 30.08 1.09 6.39
C LYS A 22 29.37 0.85 5.05
N PHE A 23 29.53 -0.32 4.43
CA PHE A 23 28.97 -0.59 3.09
C PHE A 23 27.62 -1.31 3.11
N CYS A 24 27.38 -2.23 4.05
CA CYS A 24 26.13 -2.98 4.13
C CYS A 24 25.32 -2.74 5.41
N GLY A 25 25.83 -1.94 6.35
CA GLY A 25 25.15 -1.57 7.59
C GLY A 25 25.03 -2.67 8.64
N LYS A 26 25.49 -3.90 8.35
CA LYS A 26 25.38 -5.05 9.28
C LYS A 26 26.47 -5.05 10.35
N PRO A 27 26.18 -5.55 11.57
CA PRO A 27 27.15 -5.56 12.66
C PRO A 27 28.38 -6.39 12.32
N LEU A 28 29.55 -5.96 12.79
CA LEU A 28 30.85 -6.63 12.56
C LEU A 28 31.36 -7.37 13.80
N ILE A 29 30.76 -7.13 14.95
CA ILE A 29 31.18 -7.66 16.25
C ILE A 29 29.96 -8.39 16.82
N GLU A 30 30.05 -9.71 16.94
CA GLU A 30 29.13 -10.52 17.72
C GLU A 30 29.79 -10.76 19.07
N GLU A 31 29.40 -10.02 20.11
CA GLU A 31 29.82 -10.32 21.48
C GLU A 31 28.90 -11.40 22.05
N LYS A 32 29.48 -12.60 22.19
CA LYS A 32 28.97 -13.67 23.03
C LYS A 32 29.14 -13.28 24.50
N PHE A 33 28.07 -13.33 25.27
CA PHE A 33 28.14 -13.74 26.67
C PHE A 33 27.88 -15.26 26.69
N GLU A 34 28.94 -16.01 26.40
CA GLU A 34 29.25 -17.36 26.91
C GLU A 34 29.18 -17.32 28.46
N GLU A 35 28.84 -18.31 29.28
CA GLU A 35 28.69 -19.78 29.29
C GLU A 35 28.03 -20.06 30.68
N GLU A 36 27.25 -21.10 30.94
CA GLU A 36 27.69 -22.49 31.15
C GLU A 36 26.48 -23.40 30.80
N VAL A 37 26.44 -24.06 29.66
CA VAL A 37 27.23 -25.24 29.24
C VAL A 37 26.73 -26.53 29.88
N VAL A 38 25.95 -27.25 29.07
CA VAL A 38 26.11 -28.69 28.81
C VAL A 38 25.87 -29.63 29.99
N SER A 39 24.72 -30.29 30.02
CA SER A 39 24.68 -31.70 30.47
C SER A 39 23.45 -32.52 30.06
N GLU A 40 22.43 -31.97 29.41
CA GLU A 40 21.26 -32.77 28.97
C GLU A 40 20.79 -32.30 27.57
N ILE A 41 21.60 -32.36 26.50
CA ILE A 41 21.86 -33.56 25.73
C ILE A 41 20.63 -34.49 25.62
N GLU A 42 20.13 -34.61 24.39
CA GLU A 42 19.57 -35.82 23.76
C GLU A 42 18.12 -36.28 24.00
N ALA A 43 17.33 -35.75 24.93
CA ALA A 43 16.03 -36.41 25.18
C ALA A 43 14.85 -36.04 24.27
N GLN A 44 14.90 -34.96 23.49
CA GLN A 44 13.74 -34.54 22.68
C GLN A 44 14.13 -34.04 21.28
N ALA A 45 15.00 -34.80 20.62
CA ALA A 45 14.76 -35.09 19.20
C ALA A 45 13.40 -35.82 19.06
N GLU A 46 12.74 -35.68 17.92
CA GLU A 46 11.42 -36.27 17.61
C GLU A 46 10.18 -35.67 18.32
N LYS A 47 9.74 -34.49 17.85
CA LYS A 47 8.36 -33.98 17.67
C LYS A 47 8.46 -32.45 17.77
N VAL A 48 8.38 -31.62 16.74
CA VAL A 48 7.57 -31.66 15.53
C VAL A 48 8.31 -30.82 14.48
N LYS A 49 8.55 -31.45 13.34
CA LYS A 49 9.03 -30.87 12.09
C LYS A 49 7.87 -30.04 11.49
N GLN A 50 8.20 -28.96 10.76
CA GLN A 50 7.30 -28.01 10.05
C GLN A 50 7.00 -26.78 10.95
N GLU A 51 7.25 -25.53 10.57
CA GLU A 51 7.10 -24.90 9.26
C GLU A 51 8.17 -23.84 8.99
N ALA A 52 8.40 -23.65 7.70
CA ALA A 52 9.28 -22.71 7.05
C ALA A 52 8.73 -21.26 7.19
N PRO A 53 9.54 -20.23 6.84
CA PRO A 53 9.20 -18.84 7.08
C PRO A 53 7.89 -18.47 6.39
N GLU A 54 7.00 -17.78 7.11
CA GLU A 54 5.83 -17.10 6.56
C GLU A 54 6.27 -16.16 5.43
N GLU A 55 6.25 -16.70 4.22
CA GLU A 55 5.95 -15.96 3.01
C GLU A 55 4.63 -15.24 3.31
N ILE A 56 4.68 -13.90 3.34
CA ILE A 56 3.49 -13.07 3.47
C ILE A 56 2.66 -13.35 2.21
N GLU A 57 1.82 -14.37 2.32
CA GLU A 57 0.77 -14.68 1.37
C GLU A 57 -0.01 -13.39 1.21
N LYS A 58 0.06 -12.81 0.02
CA LYS A 58 -0.99 -11.93 -0.47
C LYS A 58 -2.24 -12.80 -0.46
N LYS A 59 -2.97 -12.79 0.67
CA LYS A 59 -4.32 -13.32 0.77
C LYS A 59 -5.04 -12.88 -0.50
N PRO A 60 -5.71 -13.78 -1.23
CA PRO A 60 -6.49 -13.43 -2.40
C PRO A 60 -7.49 -12.36 -1.98
N HIS A 61 -7.15 -11.09 -2.20
CA HIS A 61 -7.98 -9.98 -1.80
C HIS A 61 -9.22 -10.09 -2.66
N GLU A 62 -10.38 -10.28 -2.05
CA GLU A 62 -11.64 -9.89 -2.67
C GLU A 62 -11.41 -8.52 -3.30
N ILE A 63 -11.45 -8.46 -4.63
CA ILE A 63 -11.10 -7.24 -5.37
C ILE A 63 -12.06 -6.17 -4.86
N SER A 64 -11.54 -5.17 -4.14
CA SER A 64 -12.39 -4.13 -3.57
C SER A 64 -13.12 -3.39 -4.69
N GLU A 65 -14.33 -2.92 -4.42
CA GLU A 65 -15.18 -2.30 -5.45
C GLU A 65 -14.47 -1.14 -6.16
N GLU A 66 -13.60 -0.42 -5.45
CA GLU A 66 -12.75 0.64 -5.98
C GLU A 66 -11.84 0.14 -7.10
N ARG A 67 -11.15 -0.99 -6.86
CA ARG A 67 -10.24 -1.58 -7.84
C ARG A 67 -11.00 -2.06 -9.07
N LYS A 68 -12.19 -2.65 -8.89
CA LYS A 68 -13.05 -3.07 -10.01
C LYS A 68 -13.44 -1.89 -10.89
N ILE A 69 -13.87 -0.78 -10.30
CA ILE A 69 -14.24 0.44 -11.03
C ILE A 69 -13.05 0.98 -11.83
N VAL A 70 -11.88 1.08 -11.19
CA VAL A 70 -10.66 1.58 -11.82
C VAL A 70 -10.22 0.69 -12.99
N GLU A 71 -10.19 -0.63 -12.78
CA GLU A 71 -9.79 -1.60 -13.80
C GLU A 71 -10.76 -1.59 -15.00
N GLN A 72 -12.07 -1.56 -14.75
CA GLN A 72 -13.07 -1.46 -15.80
C GLN A 72 -12.91 -0.16 -16.61
N LEU A 73 -12.68 0.97 -15.93
CA LEU A 73 -12.48 2.25 -16.60
C LEU A 73 -11.23 2.25 -17.48
N ALA A 74 -10.11 1.72 -16.96
CA ALA A 74 -8.87 1.58 -17.71
C ALA A 74 -9.04 0.69 -18.96
N ASN A 75 -9.74 -0.44 -18.81
CA ASN A 75 -10.02 -1.35 -19.93
C ASN A 75 -10.80 -0.67 -21.06
N TYR A 76 -11.88 0.05 -20.73
CA TYR A 76 -12.67 0.75 -21.75
C TYR A 76 -11.89 1.92 -22.39
N LEU A 77 -11.04 2.62 -21.63
CA LEU A 77 -10.16 3.65 -22.20
C LEU A 77 -9.16 3.03 -23.19
N ASN A 78 -8.57 1.88 -22.83
CA ASN A 78 -7.65 1.14 -23.69
C ASN A 78 -8.34 0.59 -24.95
N TRP A 79 -9.53 0.01 -24.82
CA TRP A 79 -10.29 -0.47 -25.99
C TRP A 79 -10.70 0.69 -26.90
N ARG A 80 -11.09 1.83 -26.34
CA ARG A 80 -11.38 3.03 -27.14
C ARG A 80 -10.13 3.53 -27.88
N HIS A 81 -8.95 3.47 -27.25
CA HIS A 81 -7.69 3.82 -27.90
C HIS A 81 -7.35 2.87 -29.05
N LYS A 82 -7.40 1.55 -28.80
CA LYS A 82 -7.18 0.53 -29.85
C LYS A 82 -8.16 0.65 -31.02
N LEU A 83 -9.42 0.99 -30.72
CA LEU A 83 -10.42 1.24 -31.76
C LEU A 83 -10.05 2.45 -32.64
N LEU A 84 -9.46 3.50 -32.06
CA LEU A 84 -8.94 4.64 -32.82
C LEU A 84 -7.76 4.21 -33.71
N GLU A 85 -6.83 3.39 -33.20
CA GLU A 85 -5.70 2.88 -33.99
C GLU A 85 -6.18 2.07 -35.20
N LEU A 86 -7.11 1.12 -35.01
CA LEU A 86 -7.68 0.31 -36.09
C LEU A 86 -8.40 1.16 -37.16
N PHE A 87 -9.14 2.18 -36.71
CA PHE A 87 -9.83 3.07 -37.63
C PHE A 87 -8.86 3.94 -38.44
N LEU A 88 -7.82 4.50 -37.80
CA LEU A 88 -6.78 5.25 -38.49
C LEU A 88 -5.94 4.36 -39.43
N GLY A 89 -5.79 3.08 -39.10
CA GLY A 89 -5.20 2.06 -39.97
C GLY A 89 -6.08 1.65 -41.17
N GLY A 90 -7.32 2.13 -41.25
CA GLY A 90 -8.27 1.80 -42.32
C GLY A 90 -8.88 0.40 -42.22
N GLU A 91 -8.69 -0.30 -41.08
CA GLU A 91 -9.15 -1.67 -40.85
C GLU A 91 -10.62 -1.74 -40.43
N ALA A 92 -11.22 -0.60 -40.08
CA ALA A 92 -12.62 -0.49 -39.67
C ALA A 92 -13.38 0.52 -40.54
N SER A 93 -14.62 0.20 -40.90
CA SER A 93 -15.50 1.14 -41.58
C SER A 93 -15.94 2.27 -40.63
N ALA A 94 -16.26 3.44 -41.18
CA ALA A 94 -16.69 4.59 -40.41
C ALA A 94 -17.97 4.33 -39.60
N GLU A 95 -18.91 3.58 -40.16
CA GLU A 95 -20.18 3.23 -39.49
C GLU A 95 -19.93 2.36 -38.24
N VAL A 96 -19.20 1.24 -38.41
CA VAL A 96 -18.86 0.34 -37.30
C VAL A 96 -18.03 1.04 -36.23
N PHE A 97 -17.07 1.87 -36.65
CA PHE A 97 -16.27 2.67 -35.73
C PHE A 97 -17.16 3.61 -34.89
N LEU A 98 -18.05 4.37 -35.52
CA LEU A 98 -18.88 5.35 -34.82
C LEU A 98 -19.80 4.69 -33.79
N ASP A 99 -20.37 3.53 -34.10
CA ASP A 99 -21.25 2.80 -33.20
C ASP A 99 -20.50 2.28 -31.97
N LEU A 100 -19.40 1.56 -32.18
CA LEU A 100 -18.56 1.06 -31.08
C LEU A 100 -17.96 2.19 -30.24
N TYR A 101 -17.53 3.27 -30.89
CA TYR A 101 -16.94 4.42 -30.21
C TYR A 101 -17.95 5.08 -29.28
N LYS A 102 -19.20 5.28 -29.73
CA LYS A 102 -20.30 5.80 -28.90
C LYS A 102 -20.63 4.86 -27.74
N GLU A 103 -20.66 3.55 -27.99
CA GLU A 103 -20.90 2.57 -26.94
C GLU A 103 -19.83 2.67 -25.84
N TYR A 104 -18.55 2.63 -26.22
CA TYR A 104 -17.44 2.75 -25.26
C TYR A 104 -17.46 4.08 -24.54
N GLN A 105 -17.77 5.18 -25.22
CA GLN A 105 -17.95 6.49 -24.59
C GLN A 105 -19.07 6.48 -23.54
N GLY A 106 -20.19 5.80 -23.83
CA GLY A 106 -21.28 5.59 -22.87
C GLY A 106 -20.84 4.79 -21.64
N LYS A 107 -20.13 3.67 -21.85
CA LYS A 107 -19.59 2.84 -20.76
C LYS A 107 -18.60 3.61 -19.89
N ILE A 108 -17.65 4.34 -20.50
CA ILE A 108 -16.69 5.19 -19.79
C ILE A 108 -17.42 6.22 -18.92
N ARG A 109 -18.44 6.90 -19.47
CA ARG A 109 -19.22 7.88 -18.71
C ARG A 109 -19.91 7.25 -17.50
N SER A 110 -20.57 6.12 -17.68
CA SER A 110 -21.30 5.42 -16.61
C SER A 110 -20.36 4.89 -15.52
N ILE A 111 -19.21 4.33 -15.88
CA ILE A 111 -18.23 3.85 -14.89
C ILE A 111 -17.60 5.03 -14.16
N ASN A 112 -17.29 6.12 -14.89
CA ASN A 112 -16.71 7.32 -14.29
C ASN A 112 -17.70 8.05 -13.36
N SER A 113 -19.00 8.07 -13.64
CA SER A 113 -19.99 8.65 -12.73
C SER A 113 -20.05 7.85 -11.42
N ARG A 114 -20.11 6.52 -11.50
CA ARG A 114 -20.05 5.64 -10.30
C ARG A 114 -18.77 5.86 -9.49
N ARG A 115 -17.62 6.05 -10.16
CA ARG A 115 -16.35 6.38 -9.51
C ARG A 115 -16.43 7.68 -8.70
N LEU A 116 -16.99 8.74 -9.30
CA LEU A 116 -17.13 10.05 -8.66
C LEU A 116 -18.13 10.01 -7.50
N GLU A 117 -19.24 9.30 -7.65
CA GLU A 117 -20.21 9.08 -6.57
C GLU A 117 -19.56 8.40 -5.36
N LEU A 118 -18.75 7.37 -5.60
CA LEU A 118 -18.06 6.67 -4.53
C LEU A 118 -17.02 7.57 -3.84
N ILE A 119 -16.22 8.33 -4.61
CA ILE A 119 -15.29 9.34 -4.07
C ILE A 119 -16.05 10.33 -3.17
N ASN A 120 -17.13 10.92 -3.66
CA ASN A 120 -17.92 11.89 -2.91
C ASN A 120 -18.45 11.30 -1.60
N SER A 121 -18.95 10.06 -1.63
CA SER A 121 -19.46 9.39 -0.42
C SER A 121 -18.37 9.13 0.62
N LEU A 122 -17.15 8.79 0.18
CA LEU A 122 -15.99 8.57 1.06
C LEU A 122 -15.47 9.89 1.63
N GLU A 123 -15.44 10.95 0.82
CA GLU A 123 -15.06 12.30 1.26
C GLU A 123 -16.05 12.88 2.26
N GLN A 124 -17.35 12.68 2.06
CA GLN A 124 -18.37 13.07 3.04
C GLN A 124 -18.15 12.38 4.39
N LYS A 125 -17.95 11.06 4.39
CA LYS A 125 -17.62 10.32 5.62
C LYS A 125 -16.34 10.80 6.28
N LEU A 126 -15.32 11.11 5.48
CA LEU A 126 -14.04 11.63 6.00
C LEU A 126 -14.22 13.01 6.64
N ASN A 127 -15.05 13.87 6.05
CA ASN A 127 -15.40 15.16 6.63
C ASN A 127 -16.19 15.00 7.94
N GLU A 128 -17.20 14.13 7.97
CA GLU A 128 -17.96 13.82 9.18
C GLU A 128 -17.07 13.33 10.34
N LEU A 129 -16.13 12.42 10.05
CA LEU A 129 -15.16 11.93 11.03
C LEU A 129 -14.23 13.04 11.51
N THR A 130 -13.81 13.92 10.61
CA THR A 130 -12.95 15.07 10.95
C THR A 130 -13.69 16.05 11.88
N THR A 131 -14.96 16.37 11.58
CA THR A 131 -15.79 17.20 12.46
C THR A 131 -16.05 16.52 13.81
N ARG A 132 -16.27 15.21 13.84
CA ARG A 132 -16.38 14.47 15.12
C ARG A 132 -15.10 14.54 15.95
N LEU A 133 -13.94 14.46 15.31
CA LEU A 133 -12.65 14.60 16.01
C LEU A 133 -12.50 16.00 16.61
N GLU A 134 -12.89 17.05 15.87
CA GLU A 134 -12.92 18.41 16.37
C GLU A 134 -13.88 18.57 17.57
N GLN A 135 -15.11 18.06 17.47
CA GLN A 135 -16.07 18.06 18.59
C GLN A 135 -15.51 17.34 19.81
N LEU A 136 -14.92 16.16 19.61
CA LEU A 136 -14.32 15.36 20.67
C LEU A 136 -13.18 16.12 21.37
N ARG A 137 -12.35 16.82 20.59
CA ARG A 137 -11.30 17.70 21.12
C ARG A 137 -11.88 18.84 21.95
N VAL A 138 -12.89 19.54 21.46
CA VAL A 138 -13.52 20.64 22.21
C VAL A 138 -14.14 20.15 23.51
N ARG A 139 -14.84 19.00 23.49
CA ARG A 139 -15.42 18.38 24.71
C ARG A 139 -14.36 18.01 25.74
N HIS A 140 -13.19 17.57 25.28
CA HIS A 140 -12.05 17.30 26.15
C HIS A 140 -11.48 18.60 26.74
N GLU A 141 -11.29 19.63 25.93
CA GLU A 141 -10.75 20.93 26.36
C GLU A 141 -11.64 21.62 27.40
N ILE A 142 -12.98 21.46 27.33
CA ILE A 142 -13.91 21.99 28.34
C ILE A 142 -14.07 21.06 29.57
N GLY A 143 -13.42 19.90 29.58
CA GLY A 143 -13.47 18.93 30.68
C GLY A 143 -14.75 18.08 30.76
N GLU A 144 -15.55 18.02 29.69
CA GLU A 144 -16.76 17.16 29.62
C GLU A 144 -16.38 15.68 29.60
N ILE A 145 -15.23 15.34 29.02
CA ILE A 145 -14.73 13.96 28.89
C ILE A 145 -13.33 13.80 29.48
N SER A 146 -13.04 12.59 29.97
CA SER A 146 -11.72 12.26 30.51
C SER A 146 -10.65 12.04 29.43
N ASP A 147 -9.37 12.20 29.78
CA ASP A 147 -8.24 11.90 28.88
C ASP A 147 -8.32 10.49 28.29
N LYS A 148 -8.71 9.51 29.11
CA LYS A 148 -8.82 8.11 28.69
C LYS A 148 -9.89 7.93 27.61
N GLN A 149 -11.05 8.56 27.78
CA GLN A 149 -12.14 8.53 26.80
C GLN A 149 -11.71 9.23 25.51
N TYR A 150 -11.15 10.43 25.62
CA TYR A 150 -10.63 11.19 24.49
C TYR A 150 -9.64 10.38 23.64
N ILE A 151 -8.61 9.79 24.27
CA ILE A 151 -7.60 8.99 23.57
C ILE A 151 -8.23 7.77 22.88
N THR A 152 -9.12 7.07 23.56
CA THR A 152 -9.74 5.84 23.01
C THR A 152 -10.60 6.16 21.78
N GLU A 153 -11.46 7.17 21.87
CA GLU A 153 -12.35 7.57 20.78
C GLU A 153 -11.56 8.19 19.61
N LYS A 154 -10.55 9.03 19.91
CA LYS A 154 -9.66 9.60 18.89
C LYS A 154 -8.97 8.50 18.08
N LEU A 155 -8.39 7.49 18.76
CA LEU A 155 -7.74 6.36 18.09
C LEU A 155 -8.72 5.56 17.22
N ALA A 156 -9.97 5.42 17.64
CA ALA A 156 -10.99 4.76 16.84
C ALA A 156 -11.29 5.55 15.55
N ILE A 157 -11.51 6.86 15.66
CA ILE A 157 -11.76 7.76 14.52
C ILE A 157 -10.55 7.77 13.57
N ASP A 158 -9.33 7.90 14.09
CA ASP A 158 -8.10 7.91 13.30
C ASP A 158 -7.91 6.61 12.51
N ARG A 159 -8.27 5.46 13.10
CA ARG A 159 -8.26 4.16 12.40
C ARG A 159 -9.26 4.12 11.26
N GLU A 160 -10.46 4.69 11.41
CA GLU A 160 -11.45 4.77 10.33
C GLU A 160 -10.98 5.68 9.20
N ILE A 161 -10.45 6.86 9.52
CA ILE A 161 -9.87 7.79 8.53
C ILE A 161 -8.75 7.10 7.75
N SER A 162 -7.87 6.36 8.45
CA SER A 162 -6.75 5.63 7.84
C SER A 162 -7.19 4.52 6.89
N LYS A 163 -8.41 3.98 7.03
CA LYS A 163 -9.00 3.00 6.09
C LYS A 163 -9.66 3.67 4.89
N ILE A 164 -10.19 4.89 5.06
CA ILE A 164 -10.90 5.61 3.99
C ILE A 164 -9.92 6.23 3.00
N ARG A 165 -8.84 6.87 3.47
CA ARG A 165 -7.88 7.59 2.59
C ARG A 165 -7.34 6.72 1.45
N PRO A 166 -6.82 5.49 1.69
CA PRO A 166 -6.30 4.66 0.61
C PRO A 166 -7.36 4.29 -0.43
N ARG A 167 -8.64 4.18 -0.04
CA ARG A 167 -9.74 3.89 -0.97
C ARG A 167 -9.99 5.05 -1.92
N ILE A 168 -9.96 6.28 -1.40
CA ILE A 168 -10.05 7.51 -2.22
C ILE A 168 -8.87 7.59 -3.18
N ASP A 169 -7.65 7.30 -2.69
CA ASP A 169 -6.43 7.36 -3.51
C ASP A 169 -6.48 6.39 -4.69
N VAL A 170 -6.94 5.15 -4.47
CA VAL A 170 -7.17 4.16 -5.54
C VAL A 170 -8.13 4.71 -6.60
N LEU A 171 -9.26 5.29 -6.18
CA LEU A 171 -10.27 5.82 -7.11
C LEU A 171 -9.77 7.05 -7.89
N ARG A 172 -8.91 7.88 -7.28
CA ARG A 172 -8.30 9.06 -7.91
C ARG A 172 -7.21 8.68 -8.90
N ASN A 173 -6.36 7.71 -8.56
CA ASN A 173 -5.28 7.24 -9.43
C ASN A 173 -5.75 6.12 -10.38
N PHE A 174 -6.76 6.40 -11.19
CA PHE A 174 -7.36 5.38 -12.07
C PHE A 174 -6.48 4.97 -13.26
N LEU A 175 -5.40 5.71 -13.53
CA LEU A 175 -4.42 5.41 -14.59
C LEU A 175 -3.14 4.77 -14.04
N ASP A 176 -3.08 4.51 -12.73
CA ASP A 176 -1.89 4.00 -12.01
C ASP A 176 -0.60 4.79 -12.35
N VAL A 177 -0.73 6.11 -12.52
CA VAL A 177 0.39 6.99 -12.86
C VAL A 177 1.18 7.26 -11.59
N LYS A 178 2.47 6.95 -11.59
CA LYS A 178 3.37 7.37 -10.52
C LYS A 178 3.82 8.80 -10.80
N LEU A 179 4.03 9.60 -9.74
CA LEU A 179 4.59 10.95 -9.90
C LEU A 179 5.94 10.96 -10.62
N SER A 180 6.71 9.87 -10.53
CA SER A 180 7.97 9.69 -11.26
C SER A 180 7.81 9.66 -12.78
N ASP A 181 6.62 9.33 -13.26
CA ASP A 181 6.35 9.08 -14.68
C ASP A 181 5.79 10.34 -15.38
N ILE A 182 5.59 11.44 -14.63
CA ILE A 182 5.15 12.73 -15.15
C ILE A 182 6.39 13.53 -15.58
N PRO A 183 6.54 13.90 -16.87
CA PRO A 183 7.64 14.73 -17.33
C PRO A 183 7.61 16.10 -16.63
N ALA A 184 8.78 16.58 -16.22
CA ALA A 184 8.99 17.83 -15.49
C ALA A 184 8.64 19.09 -16.31
#